data_AF-D0N5J6-F1
#
_entry.id   AF-D0N5J6-F1
#
_cell.length_a   1.000
_cell.length_b   1.000
_cell.length_c   1.000
_cell.angle_alpha   90.00
_cell.angle_beta   90.00
_cell.angle_gamma   90.00
#
_symmetry.space_group_name_H-M   'P 1'
#
loop_
_entity.id
_entity.type
_entity.pdbx_description
1 polymer ?
#
loop_
_entity_poly.entity_id
_entity_poly.type
_entity_poly.pdbx_seq_one_letter_code
_entity_poly.pdbx_strand_id
1 'polypeptide(L)'
;MKCPCRTKNDVEEELNTAPLDEQQQTDNPQMAYTPPPITKLQNSFHRRHLPQSCIAFSSPEGRKLFTEAINSSTNYMQIYFPLAEQFTTQAEPAYCGLSTLSMCLNALQIDPGRLWKGPWRWFSEELFDCCTSLSVAKERGISMSEFICLARCNGVLTEDYRATSDFTLEQFREIVKRSCATSSEIVVLNYSRKVLGQTGDGHFSPIGGYHAERDMVLLMDVARFKYPPHWVKLSRVFEAMSLVVKAMNKPRGLVILRAAPPAEHYHPEEQTGTPVAPAPQSCCYSMSAVQAARRTASHTATMQR
;
A
#
# COMPACT_ATOMS: atom_id res chain seq x y z
N MET A 1 -59.65 19.90 -15.09
CA MET A 1 -59.01 19.69 -13.78
C MET A 1 -57.50 19.60 -14.00
N LYS A 2 -56.74 20.61 -13.55
CA LYS A 2 -55.28 20.61 -13.53
C LYS A 2 -54.82 21.18 -12.18
N CYS A 3 -53.83 20.50 -11.61
CA CYS A 3 -53.19 20.69 -10.32
C CYS A 3 -52.42 22.02 -10.23
N PRO A 4 -52.32 22.69 -9.06
CA PRO A 4 -51.34 23.75 -8.87
C PRO A 4 -50.25 23.35 -7.86
N CYS A 5 -49.03 23.26 -8.38
CA CYS A 5 -47.78 23.29 -7.64
C CYS A 5 -47.46 24.76 -7.30
N ARG A 6 -47.15 25.10 -6.05
CA ARG A 6 -46.62 26.43 -5.68
C ARG A 6 -45.14 26.54 -6.07
N THR A 7 -44.77 27.63 -6.73
CA THR A 7 -43.39 27.97 -7.12
C THR A 7 -42.72 28.87 -6.08
N LYS A 8 -41.39 28.80 -6.02
CA LYS A 8 -40.47 29.37 -5.01
C LYS A 8 -40.55 30.88 -4.73
N ASN A 9 -41.38 31.66 -5.42
CA ASN A 9 -41.43 33.12 -5.26
C ASN A 9 -42.42 33.57 -4.16
N ASP A 10 -43.27 32.68 -3.63
CA ASP A 10 -44.25 33.03 -2.58
C ASP A 10 -43.68 32.94 -1.15
N VAL A 11 -42.41 32.56 -0.98
CA VAL A 11 -41.75 32.42 0.35
C VAL A 11 -40.83 33.60 0.66
N GLU A 12 -40.45 34.40 -0.34
CA GLU A 12 -39.50 35.51 -0.17
C GLU A 12 -40.17 36.82 0.31
N GLU A 13 -41.50 36.93 0.30
CA GLU A 13 -42.22 38.14 0.69
C GLU A 13 -42.67 38.18 2.17
N GLU A 14 -42.67 37.05 2.90
CA GLU A 14 -43.03 36.98 4.33
C GLU A 14 -41.85 37.21 5.30
N LEU A 15 -40.61 37.27 4.80
CA LEU A 15 -39.40 37.43 5.63
C LEU A 15 -38.89 38.88 5.74
N ASN A 16 -39.51 39.85 5.05
CA ASN A 16 -39.02 41.23 4.97
C ASN A 16 -39.83 42.28 5.75
N THR A 17 -40.73 41.86 6.65
CA THR A 17 -41.47 42.78 7.53
C THR A 17 -41.42 42.34 9.00
N ALA A 18 -40.25 42.50 9.63
CA ALA A 18 -40.14 42.51 11.09
C ALA A 18 -39.31 43.75 11.51
N PRO A 19 -39.75 44.54 12.51
CA PRO A 19 -39.06 45.78 12.89
C PRO A 19 -37.69 45.50 13.54
N LEU A 20 -36.72 46.38 13.27
CA LEU A 20 -35.43 46.42 13.95
C LEU A 20 -35.65 46.88 15.40
N ASP A 21 -35.53 45.96 16.35
CA ASP A 21 -35.50 46.27 17.78
C ASP A 21 -34.04 46.52 18.19
N GLU A 22 -33.71 47.79 18.45
CA GLU A 22 -32.45 48.20 19.07
C GLU A 22 -32.44 47.74 20.54
N GLN A 23 -32.01 46.50 20.79
CA GLN A 23 -31.71 46.02 22.14
C GLN A 23 -30.21 45.72 22.29
N GLN A 24 -29.55 46.69 22.92
CA GLN A 24 -28.38 46.58 23.80
C GLN A 24 -27.38 45.47 23.48
N GLN A 25 -26.31 45.89 22.81
CA GLN A 25 -25.01 45.24 22.79
C GLN A 25 -24.51 45.09 24.24
N THR A 26 -24.79 43.95 24.85
CA THR A 26 -24.18 43.54 26.10
C THR A 26 -22.86 42.84 25.77
N ASP A 27 -21.78 43.38 26.32
CA ASP A 27 -20.43 42.85 26.24
C ASP A 27 -20.42 41.34 26.51
N ASN A 28 -20.12 40.55 25.49
CA ASN A 28 -19.82 39.14 25.66
C ASN A 28 -18.35 39.05 26.09
N PRO A 29 -18.01 38.73 27.36
CA PRO A 29 -16.62 38.67 27.77
C PRO A 29 -15.93 37.54 27.02
N GLN A 30 -15.07 37.91 26.09
CA GLN A 30 -14.17 37.02 25.37
C GLN A 30 -13.25 36.38 26.42
N MET A 31 -13.65 35.23 26.96
CA MET A 31 -12.81 34.46 27.86
C MET A 31 -11.52 34.16 27.12
N ALA A 32 -10.43 34.80 27.55
CA ALA A 32 -9.10 34.53 27.05
C ALA A 32 -8.83 33.03 27.25
N TYR A 33 -8.87 32.27 26.16
CA TYR A 33 -8.47 30.87 26.18
C TYR A 33 -7.00 30.84 26.59
N THR A 34 -6.76 30.51 27.87
CA THR A 34 -5.44 30.25 28.39
C THR A 34 -5.15 28.79 28.08
N PRO A 35 -4.20 28.48 27.17
CA PRO A 35 -3.85 27.10 26.91
C PRO A 35 -3.39 26.45 28.22
N PRO A 36 -3.74 25.18 28.45
CA PRO A 36 -3.37 24.49 29.68
C PRO A 36 -1.85 24.55 29.87
N PRO A 37 -1.38 24.70 31.12
CA PRO A 37 0.05 24.80 31.40
C PRO A 37 0.78 23.57 30.85
N ILE A 38 1.82 23.81 30.03
CA ILE A 38 2.65 22.75 29.45
C ILE A 38 3.35 22.03 30.60
N THR A 39 2.78 20.92 31.03
CA THR A 39 3.42 20.04 32.00
C THR A 39 4.57 19.34 31.28
N LYS A 40 5.81 19.57 31.71
CA LYS A 40 6.96 18.83 31.16
C LYS A 40 6.78 17.35 31.49
N LEU A 41 6.39 16.56 30.50
CA LEU A 41 6.31 15.10 30.60
C LEU A 41 7.70 14.54 30.89
N GLN A 42 7.89 13.98 32.09
CA GLN A 42 9.13 13.31 32.45
C GLN A 42 9.32 12.06 31.59
N ASN A 43 10.56 11.77 31.19
CA ASN A 43 10.92 10.62 30.34
C ASN A 43 10.20 10.54 28.99
N SER A 44 9.85 11.69 28.42
CA SER A 44 9.24 11.79 27.08
C SER A 44 10.25 12.22 26.02
N PHE A 45 9.97 11.90 24.76
CA PHE A 45 10.75 12.36 23.60
C PHE A 45 9.83 12.96 22.55
N HIS A 46 10.24 14.11 22.00
CA HIS A 46 9.63 14.68 20.79
C HIS A 46 10.72 14.84 19.74
N ARG A 47 10.71 13.96 18.74
CA ARG A 47 11.74 13.88 17.69
C ARG A 47 13.14 13.60 18.23
N ARG A 48 14.10 13.48 17.31
CA ARG A 48 15.53 13.41 17.57
C ARG A 48 16.25 14.27 16.53
N HIS A 49 17.36 14.88 16.93
CA HIS A 49 18.23 15.56 15.98
C HIS A 49 18.87 14.54 15.04
N LEU A 50 18.85 14.85 13.74
CA LEU A 50 19.59 14.06 12.76
C LEU A 50 21.10 14.21 13.03
N PRO A 51 21.88 13.13 12.92
CA PRO A 51 23.34 13.19 12.96
C PRO A 51 23.88 14.08 11.84
N GLN A 52 25.06 14.67 12.03
CA GLN A 52 25.69 15.56 11.05
C GLN A 52 25.92 14.90 9.68
N SER A 53 26.01 13.57 9.64
CA SER A 53 26.13 12.76 8.42
C SER A 53 24.82 12.65 7.61
N CYS A 54 23.70 13.12 8.16
CA CYS A 54 22.38 13.10 7.53
C CYS A 54 21.89 14.54 7.29
N ILE A 55 21.40 14.82 6.07
CA ILE A 55 20.89 16.14 5.70
C ILE A 55 19.38 16.08 5.71
N ALA A 56 18.73 16.86 6.58
CA ALA A 56 17.27 16.89 6.67
C ALA A 56 16.66 17.32 5.33
N PHE A 57 15.64 16.61 4.84
CA PHE A 57 14.99 16.90 3.56
C PHE A 57 14.48 18.34 3.45
N SER A 58 13.90 18.86 4.53
CA SER A 58 13.35 20.22 4.58
C SER A 58 14.41 21.32 4.79
N SER A 59 15.69 20.99 4.99
CA SER A 59 16.77 21.99 5.11
C SER A 59 17.07 22.67 3.77
N PRO A 60 17.73 23.85 3.74
CA PRO A 60 18.14 24.48 2.48
C PRO A 60 18.97 23.55 1.60
N GLU A 61 19.94 22.84 2.19
CA GLU A 61 20.76 21.85 1.49
C GLU A 61 19.94 20.64 1.02
N GLY A 62 19.01 20.12 1.85
CA GLY A 62 18.14 19.01 1.45
C GLY A 62 17.20 19.34 0.29
N ARG A 63 16.69 20.57 0.25
CA ARG A 63 15.90 21.08 -0.88
C ARG A 63 16.75 21.27 -2.13
N LYS A 64 17.99 21.76 -1.98
CA LYS A 64 18.94 21.88 -3.09
C LYS A 64 19.19 20.50 -3.73
N LEU A 65 19.48 19.48 -2.92
CA LEU A 65 19.68 18.11 -3.40
C LEU A 65 18.45 17.56 -4.13
N PHE A 66 17.25 17.84 -3.60
CA PHE A 66 16.02 17.45 -4.30
C PHE A 66 15.90 18.13 -5.67
N THR A 67 16.11 19.44 -5.73
CA THR A 67 16.04 20.24 -6.96
C THR A 67 17.10 19.80 -7.97
N GLU A 68 18.31 19.47 -7.55
CA GLU A 68 19.37 18.97 -8.43
C GLU A 68 19.04 17.55 -8.94
N ALA A 69 18.54 16.67 -8.07
CA ALA A 69 18.17 15.31 -8.44
C ALA A 69 16.99 15.25 -9.44
N ILE A 70 15.94 16.05 -9.21
CA ILE A 70 14.76 16.08 -10.08
C ILE A 70 15.06 16.70 -11.45
N ASN A 71 15.95 17.70 -11.51
CA ASN A 71 16.33 18.37 -12.76
C ASN A 71 17.53 17.73 -13.47
N SER A 72 18.07 16.63 -12.94
CA SER A 72 19.08 15.83 -13.63
C SER A 72 18.53 15.24 -14.93
N SER A 73 19.39 14.92 -15.89
CA SER A 73 18.98 14.39 -17.20
C SER A 73 18.13 13.11 -17.13
N THR A 74 18.35 12.27 -16.10
CA THR A 74 17.57 11.04 -15.87
C THR A 74 16.36 11.27 -14.95
N ASN A 75 16.31 12.37 -14.21
CA ASN A 75 15.36 12.63 -13.12
C ASN A 75 15.29 11.44 -12.14
N TYR A 76 16.18 11.42 -11.15
CA TYR A 76 16.22 10.36 -10.13
C TYR A 76 15.26 10.60 -8.95
N MET A 77 14.16 11.34 -9.18
CA MET A 77 13.11 11.58 -8.19
C MET A 77 11.76 11.03 -8.63
N GLN A 78 11.68 10.22 -9.69
CA GLN A 78 10.39 9.73 -10.21
C GLN A 78 9.60 8.93 -9.17
N ILE A 79 10.28 8.07 -8.40
CA ILE A 79 9.62 7.27 -7.35
C ILE A 79 9.17 8.10 -6.14
N TYR A 80 9.70 9.31 -5.96
CA TYR A 80 9.34 10.19 -4.85
C TYR A 80 7.85 10.51 -4.83
N PHE A 81 7.28 10.82 -5.99
CA PHE A 81 5.90 11.29 -6.10
C PHE A 81 4.87 10.28 -5.58
N PRO A 82 4.82 9.04 -6.10
CA PRO A 82 3.88 8.05 -5.56
C PRO A 82 4.18 7.70 -4.10
N LEU A 83 5.45 7.68 -3.68
CA LEU A 83 5.78 7.46 -2.26
C LEU A 83 5.30 8.62 -1.36
N ALA A 84 5.39 9.86 -1.82
CA ALA A 84 4.99 11.05 -1.09
C ALA A 84 3.46 11.11 -0.89
N GLU A 85 2.70 10.71 -1.90
CA GLU A 85 1.23 10.57 -1.81
C GLU A 85 0.82 9.56 -0.73
N GLN A 86 1.66 8.56 -0.48
CA GLN A 86 1.41 7.46 0.45
C GLN A 86 2.14 7.60 1.79
N PHE A 87 2.81 8.73 2.03
CA PHE A 87 3.75 8.82 3.14
C PHE A 87 3.04 8.84 4.49
N THR A 88 3.18 7.73 5.23
CA THR A 88 2.51 7.52 6.51
C THR A 88 3.49 7.51 7.69
N THR A 89 2.96 7.73 8.90
CA THR A 89 3.71 7.55 10.16
C THR A 89 3.44 6.14 10.65
N GLN A 90 4.48 5.40 11.04
CA GLN A 90 4.29 4.07 11.60
C GLN A 90 3.41 4.11 12.86
N ALA A 91 2.34 3.31 12.88
CA ALA A 91 1.34 3.35 13.94
C ALA A 91 1.88 2.86 15.30
N GLU A 92 2.89 2.00 15.29
CA GLU A 92 3.56 1.47 16.49
C GLU A 92 5.08 1.63 16.35
N PRO A 93 5.85 1.77 17.45
CA PRO A 93 7.31 1.84 17.39
C PRO A 93 7.98 0.65 16.68
N ALA A 94 7.37 -0.53 16.71
CA ALA A 94 7.86 -1.75 16.05
C ALA A 94 7.39 -1.92 14.60
N TYR A 95 6.44 -1.11 14.12
CA TYR A 95 5.76 -1.30 12.83
C TYR A 95 6.50 -0.74 11.61
N CYS A 96 7.74 -0.28 11.75
CA CYS A 96 8.49 0.29 10.62
C CYS A 96 8.44 -0.56 9.33
N GLY A 97 8.51 -1.89 9.44
CA GLY A 97 8.36 -2.80 8.30
C GLY A 97 6.96 -2.82 7.70
N LEU A 98 5.91 -2.93 8.54
CA LEU A 98 4.51 -2.94 8.10
C LEU A 98 4.11 -1.62 7.45
N SER A 99 4.46 -0.49 8.06
CA SER A 99 4.15 0.84 7.55
C SER A 99 4.89 1.14 6.25
N THR A 100 6.15 0.70 6.14
CA THR A 100 6.91 0.77 4.90
C THR A 100 6.24 -0.05 3.80
N LEU A 101 5.82 -1.28 4.11
CA LEU A 101 5.16 -2.15 3.14
C LEU A 101 3.82 -1.55 2.67
N SER A 102 2.99 -1.08 3.60
CA SER A 102 1.72 -0.39 3.27
C SER A 102 1.95 0.77 2.31
N MET A 103 2.93 1.63 2.61
CA MET A 103 3.27 2.78 1.78
C MET A 103 3.71 2.35 0.38
N CYS A 104 4.54 1.31 0.28
CA CYS A 104 5.03 0.82 -1.01
C CYS A 104 3.93 0.18 -1.86
N LEU A 105 3.04 -0.62 -1.26
CA LEU A 105 1.95 -1.29 -1.97
C LEU A 105 0.93 -0.29 -2.50
N ASN A 106 0.57 0.72 -1.72
CA ASN A 106 -0.29 1.81 -2.20
C ASN A 106 0.41 2.65 -3.29
N ALA A 107 1.72 2.88 -3.18
CA ALA A 107 2.49 3.64 -4.18
C ALA A 107 2.59 2.88 -5.52
N LEU A 108 2.63 1.55 -5.47
CA LEU A 108 2.53 0.66 -6.63
C LEU A 108 1.08 0.44 -7.10
N GLN A 109 0.10 1.10 -6.48
CA GLN A 109 -1.33 0.99 -6.78
C GLN A 109 -1.86 -0.46 -6.72
N ILE A 110 -1.33 -1.25 -5.79
CA ILE A 110 -1.80 -2.62 -5.58
C ILE A 110 -3.14 -2.57 -4.83
N ASP A 111 -4.14 -3.22 -5.40
CA ASP A 111 -5.43 -3.41 -4.76
C ASP A 111 -5.37 -4.55 -3.73
N PRO A 112 -5.70 -4.30 -2.44
CA PRO A 112 -5.69 -5.35 -1.43
C PRO A 112 -6.67 -6.49 -1.71
N GLY A 113 -7.67 -6.30 -2.57
CA GLY A 113 -8.73 -7.29 -2.82
C GLY A 113 -9.67 -7.52 -1.63
N ARG A 114 -9.48 -6.79 -0.52
CA ARG A 114 -10.26 -6.87 0.72
C ARG A 114 -10.56 -5.49 1.27
N LEU A 115 -11.66 -5.39 2.01
CA LEU A 115 -12.09 -4.15 2.64
C LEU A 115 -11.11 -3.71 3.71
N TRP A 116 -10.87 -2.40 3.75
CA TRP A 116 -10.14 -1.72 4.80
C TRP A 116 -11.11 -1.04 5.78
N LYS A 117 -11.85 -0.03 5.29
CA LYS A 117 -12.80 0.75 6.09
C LYS A 117 -14.05 1.06 5.26
N GLY A 118 -15.22 0.62 5.74
CA GLY A 118 -16.47 0.75 4.99
C GLY A 118 -16.33 0.11 3.59
N PRO A 119 -16.69 0.82 2.51
CA PRO A 119 -16.54 0.29 1.15
C PRO A 119 -15.11 0.42 0.58
N TRP A 120 -14.19 1.06 1.31
CA TRP A 120 -12.86 1.39 0.80
C TRP A 120 -11.88 0.23 0.94
N ARG A 121 -11.06 0.03 -0.08
CA ARG A 121 -9.93 -0.91 -0.09
C ARG A 121 -8.64 -0.10 -0.15
N TRP A 122 -7.77 -0.31 0.82
CA TRP A 122 -6.50 0.41 0.93
C TRP A 122 -5.55 -0.37 1.83
N PHE A 123 -4.25 -0.39 1.53
CA PHE A 123 -3.31 -0.95 2.48
C PHE A 123 -3.16 -0.05 3.69
N SER A 124 -3.20 -0.68 4.86
CA SER A 124 -2.70 -0.16 6.13
C SER A 124 -2.02 -1.31 6.87
N GLU A 125 -1.33 -1.02 7.99
CA GLU A 125 -0.60 -2.05 8.73
C GLU A 125 -1.50 -3.21 9.21
N GLU A 126 -2.80 -2.95 9.43
CA GLU A 126 -3.75 -3.94 9.97
C GLU A 126 -4.11 -5.05 8.98
N LEU A 127 -3.78 -4.90 7.70
CA LEU A 127 -4.00 -5.93 6.69
C LEU A 127 -2.84 -6.95 6.61
N PHE A 128 -1.75 -6.80 7.35
CA PHE A 128 -0.58 -7.69 7.23
C PHE A 128 -0.58 -8.83 8.24
N ASP A 129 -1.37 -9.88 7.99
CA ASP A 129 -1.61 -11.00 8.90
C ASP A 129 -1.26 -12.40 8.35
N CYS A 130 -0.76 -12.50 7.11
CA CYS A 130 -0.57 -13.80 6.43
C CYS A 130 0.69 -14.59 6.86
N CYS A 131 1.76 -13.93 7.34
CA CYS A 131 3.06 -14.56 7.65
C CYS A 131 3.54 -14.34 9.08
N THR A 132 2.99 -13.35 9.77
CA THR A 132 3.20 -13.07 11.19
C THR A 132 1.94 -12.43 11.73
N SER A 133 1.58 -12.69 12.97
CA SER A 133 0.48 -11.96 13.60
C SER A 133 0.91 -10.52 13.89
N LEU A 134 -0.07 -9.62 13.91
CA LEU A 134 0.14 -8.21 14.30
C LEU A 134 0.62 -8.10 15.76
N SER A 135 0.17 -8.99 16.65
CA SER A 135 0.63 -9.01 18.04
C SER A 135 2.12 -9.29 18.16
N VAL A 136 2.63 -10.28 17.42
CA VAL A 136 4.07 -10.60 17.38
C VAL A 136 4.85 -9.47 16.72
N ALA A 137 4.35 -8.92 15.61
CA ALA A 137 4.98 -7.79 14.94
C ALA A 137 5.05 -6.54 15.85
N LYS A 138 4.05 -6.33 16.73
CA LYS A 138 4.03 -5.20 17.66
C LYS A 138 5.07 -5.35 18.77
N GLU A 139 5.34 -6.58 19.20
CA GLU A 139 6.31 -6.87 20.25
C GLU A 139 7.76 -6.75 19.76
N ARG A 140 8.09 -7.36 18.61
CA ARG A 140 9.49 -7.50 18.16
C ARG A 140 9.80 -6.91 16.78
N GLY A 141 8.80 -6.33 16.11
CA GLY A 141 8.91 -5.95 14.70
C GLY A 141 8.89 -7.16 13.77
N ILE A 142 9.34 -6.96 12.53
CA ILE A 142 9.43 -8.01 11.52
C ILE A 142 10.85 -8.13 10.97
N SER A 143 11.26 -9.35 10.65
CA SER A 143 12.47 -9.65 9.90
C SER A 143 12.29 -9.33 8.42
N MET A 144 13.41 -9.24 7.69
CA MET A 144 13.37 -9.06 6.23
C MET A 144 12.71 -10.26 5.52
N SER A 145 12.81 -11.47 6.08
CA SER A 145 12.11 -12.65 5.53
C SER A 145 10.59 -12.57 5.72
N GLU A 146 10.14 -12.10 6.89
CA GLU A 146 8.71 -11.83 7.13
C GLU A 146 8.22 -10.68 6.23
N PHE A 147 9.01 -9.62 6.03
CA PHE A 147 8.68 -8.54 5.09
C PHE A 147 8.46 -9.06 3.66
N ILE A 148 9.37 -9.91 3.14
CA ILE A 148 9.25 -10.52 1.81
C ILE A 148 8.00 -11.40 1.73
N CYS A 149 7.74 -12.21 2.76
CA CYS A 149 6.58 -13.08 2.81
C CYS A 149 5.27 -12.28 2.77
N LEU A 150 5.16 -11.22 3.60
CA LEU A 150 4.02 -10.31 3.63
C LEU A 150 3.82 -9.60 2.27
N ALA A 151 4.90 -9.18 1.61
CA ALA A 151 4.82 -8.59 0.28
C ALA A 151 4.26 -9.58 -0.76
N ARG A 152 4.83 -10.79 -0.82
CA ARG A 152 4.43 -11.84 -1.78
C ARG A 152 2.98 -12.28 -1.57
N CYS A 153 2.55 -12.46 -0.32
CA CYS A 153 1.17 -12.89 -0.04
C CYS A 153 0.13 -11.82 -0.41
N ASN A 154 0.55 -10.56 -0.59
CA ASN A 154 -0.30 -9.45 -1.06
C ASN A 154 -0.07 -9.13 -2.55
N GLY A 155 0.41 -10.10 -3.34
CA GLY A 155 0.44 -10.00 -4.80
C GLY A 155 1.61 -9.20 -5.39
N VAL A 156 2.63 -8.89 -4.59
CA VAL A 156 3.79 -8.11 -5.04
C VAL A 156 4.95 -9.01 -5.43
N LEU A 157 5.59 -8.72 -6.56
CA LEU A 157 6.83 -9.36 -6.96
C LEU A 157 7.98 -8.79 -6.14
N THR A 158 8.84 -9.67 -5.63
CA THR A 158 9.97 -9.29 -4.79
C THR A 158 11.28 -9.83 -5.35
N GLU A 159 12.31 -9.01 -5.33
CA GLU A 159 13.70 -9.42 -5.51
C GLU A 159 14.50 -8.91 -4.31
N ASP A 160 15.32 -9.74 -3.67
CA ASP A 160 16.00 -9.34 -2.44
C ASP A 160 17.50 -9.59 -2.49
N TYR A 161 18.25 -8.68 -1.90
CA TYR A 161 19.70 -8.74 -1.79
C TYR A 161 20.09 -8.63 -0.33
N ARG A 162 20.86 -9.60 0.14
CA ARG A 162 21.56 -9.50 1.42
C ARG A 162 22.88 -8.79 1.21
N ALA A 163 23.28 -7.96 2.16
CA ALA A 163 24.58 -7.28 2.12
C ALA A 163 25.70 -8.25 2.57
N THR A 164 25.84 -9.35 1.82
CA THR A 164 26.92 -10.33 1.89
C THR A 164 28.06 -9.95 0.95
N SER A 165 29.17 -10.68 0.98
CA SER A 165 30.40 -10.34 0.24
C SER A 165 30.27 -10.35 -1.30
N ASP A 166 29.24 -11.00 -1.82
CA ASP A 166 28.88 -11.08 -3.24
C ASP A 166 28.01 -9.92 -3.74
N PHE A 167 27.50 -9.08 -2.82
CA PHE A 167 26.77 -7.86 -3.15
C PHE A 167 27.67 -6.65 -2.95
N THR A 168 27.85 -5.84 -4.00
CA THR A 168 28.77 -4.70 -4.02
C THR A 168 28.04 -3.36 -3.94
N LEU A 169 28.75 -2.33 -3.50
CA LEU A 169 28.24 -0.96 -3.51
C LEU A 169 27.85 -0.49 -4.92
N GLU A 170 28.55 -0.95 -5.96
CA GLU A 170 28.23 -0.60 -7.35
C GLU A 170 26.91 -1.22 -7.81
N GLN A 171 26.68 -2.51 -7.52
CA GLN A 171 25.40 -3.15 -7.78
C GLN A 171 24.26 -2.45 -7.02
N PHE A 172 24.50 -2.07 -5.76
CA PHE A 172 23.53 -1.29 -5.00
C PHE A 172 23.21 0.05 -5.67
N ARG A 173 24.22 0.77 -6.16
CA ARG A 173 24.04 2.04 -6.87
C ARG A 173 23.22 1.89 -8.13
N GLU A 174 23.48 0.87 -8.94
CA GLU A 174 22.72 0.63 -10.17
C GLU A 174 21.28 0.22 -9.88
N ILE A 175 21.03 -0.57 -8.82
CA ILE A 175 19.67 -0.85 -8.33
C ILE A 175 18.94 0.44 -7.95
N VAL A 176 19.58 1.31 -7.18
CA VAL A 176 19.01 2.59 -6.73
C VAL A 176 18.73 3.51 -7.91
N LYS A 177 19.68 3.68 -8.84
CA LYS A 177 19.50 4.52 -10.03
C LYS A 177 18.30 4.06 -10.86
N ARG A 178 18.19 2.75 -11.10
CA ARG A 178 17.10 2.14 -11.87
C ARG A 178 15.73 2.37 -11.22
N SER A 179 15.62 2.13 -9.91
CA SER A 179 14.37 2.35 -9.18
C SER A 179 14.00 3.84 -9.13
N CYS A 180 14.94 4.72 -8.83
CA CYS A 180 14.68 6.15 -8.70
C CYS A 180 14.41 6.87 -10.04
N ALA A 181 14.85 6.30 -11.17
CA ALA A 181 14.59 6.82 -12.51
C ALA A 181 13.18 6.49 -13.04
N THR A 182 12.41 5.67 -12.33
CA THR A 182 11.07 5.26 -12.72
C THR A 182 10.12 5.31 -11.52
N SER A 183 8.84 4.98 -11.75
CA SER A 183 7.83 4.82 -10.69
C SER A 183 7.33 3.37 -10.55
N SER A 184 7.91 2.43 -11.30
CA SER A 184 7.40 1.04 -11.41
C SER A 184 8.00 0.07 -10.40
N GLU A 185 9.06 0.48 -9.70
CA GLU A 185 9.69 -0.35 -8.68
C GLU A 185 10.19 0.48 -7.50
N ILE A 186 10.10 -0.10 -6.31
CA ILE A 186 10.49 0.55 -5.07
C ILE A 186 11.59 -0.27 -4.40
N VAL A 187 12.71 0.38 -4.10
CA VAL A 187 13.76 -0.19 -3.25
C VAL A 187 13.44 0.11 -1.79
N VAL A 188 13.22 -0.95 -1.02
CA VAL A 188 13.04 -0.93 0.44
C VAL A 188 14.31 -1.40 1.12
N LEU A 189 14.82 -0.59 2.05
CA LEU A 189 15.98 -0.94 2.84
C LEU A 189 15.58 -1.62 4.14
N ASN A 190 16.33 -2.65 4.53
CA ASN A 190 16.47 -3.08 5.91
C ASN A 190 17.88 -2.70 6.37
N TYR A 191 18.01 -1.77 7.31
CA TYR A 191 19.32 -1.23 7.69
C TYR A 191 19.44 -0.99 9.20
N SER A 192 20.67 -0.81 9.69
CA SER A 192 20.93 -0.42 11.08
C SER A 192 21.09 1.08 11.22
N ARG A 193 20.23 1.69 12.03
CA ARG A 193 20.33 3.10 12.43
C ARG A 193 21.65 3.44 13.13
N LYS A 194 22.27 2.48 13.82
CA LYS A 194 23.53 2.68 14.55
C LYS A 194 24.65 3.16 13.63
N VAL A 195 24.75 2.59 12.43
CA VAL A 195 25.77 2.99 11.43
C VAL A 195 25.54 4.42 10.95
N LEU A 196 24.28 4.86 10.89
CA LEU A 196 23.93 6.22 10.52
C LEU A 196 24.05 7.21 11.69
N GLY A 197 24.49 6.78 12.87
CA GLY A 197 24.53 7.59 14.10
C GLY A 197 23.16 7.88 14.70
N GLN A 198 22.11 7.20 14.24
CA GLN A 198 20.74 7.41 14.68
C GLN A 198 20.42 6.51 15.88
N THR A 199 19.47 6.95 16.71
CA THR A 199 19.00 6.18 17.86
C THR A 199 18.15 4.98 17.41
N GLY A 200 18.26 3.85 18.11
CA GLY A 200 17.64 2.58 17.72
C GLY A 200 18.59 1.69 16.91
N ASP A 201 18.08 0.61 16.33
CA ASP A 201 18.88 -0.33 15.53
C ASP A 201 18.21 -0.67 14.20
N GLY A 202 17.63 -1.86 14.04
CA GLY A 202 16.99 -2.28 12.79
C GLY A 202 15.82 -1.37 12.41
N HIS A 203 15.76 -0.99 11.14
CA HIS A 203 14.70 -0.16 10.59
C HIS A 203 14.40 -0.54 9.14
N PHE A 204 13.17 -0.25 8.71
CA PHE A 204 12.73 -0.33 7.31
C PHE A 204 12.28 1.04 6.83
N SER A 205 12.68 1.40 5.61
CA SER A 205 12.17 2.57 4.88
C SER A 205 12.49 2.43 3.40
N PRO A 206 11.66 2.98 2.49
CA PRO A 206 12.00 3.02 1.08
C PRO A 206 12.95 4.17 0.75
N ILE A 207 13.66 4.01 -0.36
CA ILE A 207 14.40 5.08 -1.01
C ILE A 207 13.42 5.89 -1.86
N GLY A 208 13.32 7.18 -1.58
CA GLY A 208 12.47 8.12 -2.31
C GLY A 208 13.15 8.80 -3.47
N GLY A 209 14.48 8.72 -3.59
CA GLY A 209 15.22 9.40 -4.65
C GLY A 209 16.73 9.27 -4.51
N TYR A 210 17.44 9.65 -5.57
CA TYR A 210 18.89 9.55 -5.66
C TYR A 210 19.52 10.82 -6.24
N HIS A 211 20.62 11.26 -5.66
CA HIS A 211 21.39 12.42 -6.10
C HIS A 211 22.75 11.95 -6.60
N ALA A 212 22.92 11.87 -7.92
CA ALA A 212 24.07 11.23 -8.56
C ALA A 212 25.41 11.91 -8.25
N GLU A 213 25.52 13.23 -8.38
CA GLU A 213 26.79 13.94 -8.23
C GLU A 213 27.37 13.86 -6.81
N ARG A 214 26.49 13.70 -5.82
CA ARG A 214 26.90 13.58 -4.40
C ARG A 214 26.77 12.16 -3.87
N ASP A 215 26.36 11.19 -4.69
CA ASP A 215 26.13 9.80 -4.30
C ASP A 215 25.30 9.69 -3.00
N MET A 216 24.11 10.30 -3.00
CA MET A 216 23.20 10.34 -1.85
C MET A 216 21.82 9.79 -2.18
N VAL A 217 21.17 9.15 -1.20
CA VAL A 217 19.80 8.67 -1.29
C VAL A 217 18.91 9.38 -0.29
N LEU A 218 17.67 9.63 -0.70
CA LEU A 218 16.62 10.16 0.17
C LEU A 218 15.91 9.00 0.87
N LEU A 219 16.03 8.89 2.19
CA LEU A 219 15.29 7.92 2.99
C LEU A 219 13.94 8.49 3.41
N MET A 220 12.84 7.84 3.00
CA MET A 220 11.47 8.21 3.37
C MET A 220 11.11 7.56 4.72
N ASP A 221 11.70 8.09 5.79
CA ASP A 221 11.63 7.48 7.13
C ASP A 221 10.20 7.47 7.71
N VAL A 222 9.60 6.27 7.82
CA VAL A 222 8.25 6.09 8.36
C VAL A 222 8.15 6.34 9.87
N ALA A 223 9.28 6.40 10.60
CA ALA A 223 9.33 6.86 11.99
C ALA A 223 9.27 8.39 12.07
N ARG A 224 8.24 9.01 11.46
CA ARG A 224 8.12 10.46 11.27
C ARG A 224 8.06 11.26 12.57
N PHE A 225 7.63 10.63 13.66
CA PHE A 225 7.68 11.18 15.02
C PHE A 225 9.11 11.32 15.56
N LYS A 226 10.08 10.64 14.94
CA LYS A 226 11.47 10.53 15.38
C LYS A 226 12.42 11.31 14.49
N TYR A 227 12.43 11.02 13.19
CA TYR A 227 13.30 11.65 12.20
C TYR A 227 12.49 12.06 10.96
N PRO A 228 12.79 13.20 10.32
CA PRO A 228 12.21 13.54 9.04
C PRO A 228 12.84 12.69 7.92
N PRO A 229 12.29 12.71 6.69
CA PRO A 229 13.05 12.29 5.53
C PRO A 229 14.40 13.01 5.48
N HIS A 230 15.42 12.30 5.02
CA HIS A 230 16.78 12.81 5.03
C HIS A 230 17.63 12.18 3.95
N TRP A 231 18.58 12.97 3.45
CA TRP A 231 19.61 12.52 2.55
C TRP A 231 20.77 11.92 3.33
N VAL A 232 21.29 10.80 2.83
CA VAL A 232 22.46 10.12 3.38
C VAL A 232 23.32 9.57 2.24
N LYS A 233 24.63 9.50 2.44
CA LYS A 233 25.56 8.92 1.46
C LYS A 233 25.20 7.46 1.18
N LEU A 234 25.17 7.08 -0.09
CA LEU A 234 24.85 5.72 -0.53
C LEU A 234 25.78 4.68 0.13
N SER A 235 27.08 4.97 0.19
CA SER A 235 28.08 4.12 0.86
C SER A 235 27.77 3.87 2.34
N ARG A 236 27.26 4.87 3.07
CA ARG A 236 26.87 4.73 4.48
C ARG A 236 25.61 3.89 4.65
N VAL A 237 24.66 3.98 3.72
CA VAL A 237 23.50 3.07 3.70
C VAL A 237 23.94 1.63 3.43
N PHE A 238 24.89 1.43 2.52
CA PHE A 238 25.45 0.12 2.22
C PHE A 238 26.17 -0.50 3.43
N GLU A 239 26.99 0.27 4.14
CA GLU A 239 27.56 -0.13 5.44
C GLU A 239 26.45 -0.50 6.45
N ALA A 240 25.37 0.29 6.50
CA ALA A 240 24.25 0.07 7.42
C ALA A 240 23.47 -1.22 7.15
N MET A 241 23.43 -1.68 5.89
CA MET A 241 22.84 -2.97 5.51
C MET A 241 23.76 -4.15 5.86
N SER A 242 25.08 -3.94 5.80
CA SER A 242 26.10 -4.99 5.97
C SER A 242 26.23 -5.50 7.41
N LEU A 243 25.65 -4.81 8.40
CA LEU A 243 25.68 -5.27 9.79
C LEU A 243 24.85 -6.54 10.00
N VAL A 244 25.53 -7.60 10.46
CA VAL A 244 24.93 -8.89 10.83
C VAL A 244 23.94 -8.72 11.98
N VAL A 245 22.73 -9.22 11.77
CA VAL A 245 21.72 -9.34 12.82
C VAL A 245 22.07 -10.54 13.69
N LYS A 246 22.56 -10.29 14.90
CA LYS A 246 23.05 -11.33 15.83
C LYS A 246 22.07 -12.51 16.00
N ALA A 247 20.77 -12.24 16.12
CA ALA A 247 19.75 -13.26 16.33
C ALA A 247 19.55 -14.21 15.13
N MET A 248 19.87 -13.76 13.90
CA MET A 248 19.65 -14.53 12.67
C MET A 248 20.95 -14.98 12.01
N ASN A 249 22.10 -14.52 12.49
CA ASN A 249 23.41 -14.71 11.88
C ASN A 249 23.44 -14.39 10.37
N LYS A 250 22.65 -13.39 9.96
CA LYS A 250 22.55 -12.91 8.57
C LYS A 250 22.63 -11.38 8.54
N PRO A 251 23.27 -10.78 7.53
CA PRO A 251 23.20 -9.33 7.34
C PRO A 251 21.78 -8.90 6.97
N ARG A 252 21.56 -7.59 7.06
CA ARG A 252 20.37 -6.96 6.49
C ARG A 252 20.55 -6.83 4.98
N GLY A 253 19.88 -5.86 4.35
CA GLY A 253 19.89 -5.78 2.89
C GLY A 253 18.77 -4.91 2.35
N LEU A 254 18.36 -5.19 1.12
CA LEU A 254 17.28 -4.49 0.45
C LEU A 254 16.30 -5.48 -0.19
N VAL A 255 15.07 -5.02 -0.37
CA VAL A 255 14.02 -5.70 -1.14
C VAL A 255 13.54 -4.74 -2.22
N ILE A 256 13.48 -5.19 -3.46
CA ILE A 256 12.88 -4.49 -4.58
C ILE A 256 11.45 -5.01 -4.73
N LEU A 257 10.49 -4.10 -4.75
CA LEU A 257 9.08 -4.39 -4.91
C LEU A 257 8.60 -3.93 -6.28
N ARG A 258 7.86 -4.78 -6.99
CA ARG A 258 7.22 -4.47 -8.27
C ARG A 258 5.78 -4.99 -8.28
N ALA A 259 4.89 -4.27 -8.94
CA ALA A 259 3.57 -4.80 -9.24
C ALA A 259 3.71 -6.08 -10.08
N ALA A 260 2.93 -7.12 -9.77
CA ALA A 260 2.78 -8.22 -10.71
C ALA A 260 2.13 -7.68 -12.00
N PRO A 261 2.48 -8.20 -13.18
CA PRO A 261 1.69 -7.95 -14.37
C PRO A 261 0.22 -8.27 -14.06
N PRO A 262 -0.75 -7.48 -14.55
CA PRO A 262 -2.14 -7.89 -14.50
C PRO A 262 -2.20 -9.31 -15.04
N ALA A 263 -2.73 -10.25 -14.25
CA ALA A 263 -3.05 -11.56 -14.81
C ALA A 263 -3.96 -11.26 -16.00
N GLU A 264 -3.55 -11.66 -17.21
CA GLU A 264 -4.44 -11.59 -18.36
C GLU A 264 -5.75 -12.24 -17.91
N HIS A 265 -6.82 -11.45 -17.88
CA HIS A 265 -8.13 -11.97 -17.58
C HIS A 265 -8.41 -13.01 -18.66
N TYR A 266 -8.19 -14.28 -18.33
CA TYR A 266 -8.65 -15.38 -19.13
C TYR A 266 -10.18 -15.29 -19.09
N HIS A 267 -10.76 -14.64 -20.10
CA HIS A 267 -12.18 -14.70 -20.38
C HIS A 267 -12.47 -16.12 -20.87
N PRO A 268 -13.09 -16.99 -20.07
CA PRO A 268 -13.50 -18.28 -20.56
C PRO A 268 -14.85 -18.08 -21.24
N GLU A 269 -14.88 -17.38 -22.38
CA GLU A 269 -16.03 -17.32 -23.30
C GLU A 269 -15.69 -16.52 -24.56
N GLU A 270 -14.98 -17.15 -25.49
CA GLU A 270 -15.17 -16.95 -26.94
C GLU A 270 -14.43 -18.06 -27.72
N GLN A 271 -14.80 -19.32 -27.49
CA GLN A 271 -14.64 -20.35 -28.50
C GLN A 271 -15.96 -20.49 -29.25
N THR A 272 -16.07 -19.70 -30.30
CA THR A 272 -17.02 -19.90 -31.37
C THR A 272 -16.83 -21.30 -31.97
N GLY A 273 -17.88 -22.10 -31.89
CA GLY A 273 -18.23 -23.14 -32.86
C GLY A 273 -17.23 -24.28 -33.09
N THR A 274 -17.22 -25.27 -32.21
CA THR A 274 -16.95 -26.65 -32.66
C THR A 274 -18.30 -27.36 -32.81
N PRO A 275 -18.63 -27.98 -33.97
CA PRO A 275 -19.90 -28.67 -34.13
C PRO A 275 -19.94 -29.89 -33.22
N VAL A 276 -20.88 -29.91 -32.27
CA VAL A 276 -21.22 -31.12 -31.51
C VAL A 276 -21.86 -32.10 -32.48
N ALA A 277 -21.25 -33.28 -32.64
CA ALA A 277 -21.81 -34.36 -33.43
C ALA A 277 -23.21 -34.73 -32.89
N PRO A 278 -24.22 -34.98 -33.76
CA PRO A 278 -25.55 -35.32 -33.30
C PRO A 278 -25.52 -36.68 -32.57
N ALA A 279 -26.32 -36.77 -31.50
CA ALA A 279 -26.52 -38.01 -30.76
C ALA A 279 -27.00 -39.14 -31.68
N PRO A 280 -26.54 -40.39 -31.50
CA PRO A 280 -26.99 -41.51 -32.31
C PRO A 280 -28.50 -41.71 -32.13
N GLN A 281 -29.22 -41.80 -33.24
CA GLN A 281 -30.66 -42.08 -33.27
C GLN A 281 -30.95 -43.43 -32.60
N SER A 282 -32.06 -43.48 -31.85
CA SER A 282 -32.56 -44.71 -31.24
C SER A 282 -32.84 -45.76 -32.32
N CYS A 283 -32.14 -46.89 -32.23
CA CYS A 283 -32.28 -47.99 -33.17
C CYS A 283 -33.62 -48.70 -32.94
N CYS A 284 -34.55 -48.55 -33.89
CA CYS A 284 -35.87 -49.17 -33.88
C CYS A 284 -35.85 -50.66 -34.24
N TYR A 285 -34.98 -51.49 -33.67
CA TYR A 285 -35.11 -52.95 -33.79
C TYR A 285 -34.44 -53.64 -32.61
N SER A 286 -35.14 -53.70 -31.48
CA SER A 286 -34.90 -54.72 -30.46
C SER A 286 -36.15 -55.61 -30.35
N MET A 287 -35.94 -56.92 -30.37
CA MET A 287 -37.00 -57.95 -30.41
C MET A 287 -37.92 -57.96 -29.17
N SER A 288 -37.66 -57.12 -28.18
CA SER A 288 -38.53 -56.85 -27.03
C SER A 288 -39.76 -55.99 -27.39
N ALA A 289 -39.74 -55.23 -28.48
CA ALA A 289 -40.89 -54.41 -28.91
C ALA A 289 -41.96 -55.19 -29.72
N VAL A 290 -41.62 -56.34 -30.30
CA VAL A 290 -42.55 -57.16 -31.10
C VAL A 290 -43.42 -58.08 -30.21
N GLN A 291 -42.97 -58.43 -29.00
CA GLN A 291 -43.76 -59.23 -28.05
C GLN A 291 -44.74 -58.40 -27.20
N ALA A 292 -44.55 -57.08 -27.10
CA ALA A 292 -45.47 -56.18 -26.40
C ALA A 292 -46.71 -55.81 -27.24
N ALA A 293 -46.60 -55.79 -28.58
CA ALA A 293 -47.73 -55.48 -29.49
C ALA A 293 -48.65 -56.68 -29.78
N ARG A 294 -48.32 -57.90 -29.32
CA ARG A 294 -49.19 -59.09 -29.46
C ARG A 294 -50.00 -59.43 -28.22
N ARG A 295 -49.84 -58.70 -27.10
CA ARG A 295 -50.61 -58.92 -25.86
C ARG A 295 -51.73 -57.91 -25.61
N THR A 296 -51.82 -56.85 -26.40
CA THR A 296 -52.85 -55.80 -26.27
C THR A 296 -53.98 -55.89 -27.30
N ALA A 297 -53.96 -56.86 -28.21
CA ALA A 297 -55.00 -57.07 -29.24
C ALA A 297 -55.81 -58.38 -29.06
N SER A 298 -55.88 -58.93 -27.84
CA SER A 298 -56.65 -60.15 -27.53
C SER A 298 -57.70 -59.98 -26.42
N HIS A 299 -57.93 -58.76 -25.92
CA HIS A 299 -58.96 -58.50 -24.91
C HIS A 299 -59.88 -57.33 -25.29
N THR A 300 -60.48 -57.43 -26.47
CA THR A 300 -61.73 -56.73 -26.82
C THR A 300 -62.44 -57.52 -27.92
N ALA A 301 -63.05 -58.65 -27.57
CA ALA A 301 -64.28 -59.17 -28.21
C ALA A 301 -64.72 -60.51 -27.59
N THR A 302 -65.50 -60.50 -26.50
CA THR A 302 -66.53 -61.52 -26.28
C THR A 302 -67.68 -60.96 -25.42
N MET A 303 -68.82 -60.76 -26.09
CA MET A 303 -70.22 -60.98 -25.69
C MET A 303 -70.76 -60.36 -24.37
N GLN A 304 -71.77 -59.49 -24.42
CA GLN A 304 -73.20 -59.83 -24.62
C GLN A 304 -73.71 -60.94 -23.68
N ARG A 305 -74.18 -60.57 -22.49
CA ARG A 305 -75.59 -60.54 -22.06
C ARG A 305 -75.69 -60.15 -20.59
#